data_AF-A0A937EZD3-F1
#
_entry.id   AF-A0A937EZD3-F1
#
_cell.length_a   1.000
_cell.length_b   1.000
_cell.length_c   1.000
_cell.angle_alpha   90.00
_cell.angle_beta   90.00
_cell.angle_gamma   90.00
#
_symmetry.space_group_name_H-M   'P 1'
#
loop_
_entity.id
_entity.type
_entity.pdbx_description
1 polymer ?
#
loop_
_entity_poly.entity_id
_entity_poly.type
_entity_poly.pdbx_seq_one_letter_code
_entity_poly.pdbx_strand_id
1 'polypeptide(L)'
;MRYLLHYSAIALGALVITTNPISAQDLYGSVGERWANGANFEQIGDFDSAISEYRDALNQNISITNPTLRDCARQGTIARLEGATAGQHYIQSYGNSPDSVKAAQQASQDQFRQAMDAFDKSRPDLANSCP
;
A
#
# COMPACT_ATOMS: atom_id res chain seq x y z
N MET A 1 56.68 30.47 22.01
CA MET A 1 55.37 31.12 21.80
C MET A 1 54.70 30.46 20.60
N ARG A 2 53.70 29.60 20.83
CA ARG A 2 52.89 28.97 19.77
C ARG A 2 51.42 29.32 20.05
N TYR A 3 50.77 29.87 19.02
CA TYR A 3 49.44 30.47 19.04
C TYR A 3 48.34 29.41 19.19
N LEU A 4 47.37 29.68 20.07
CA LEU A 4 46.11 28.92 20.22
C LEU A 4 45.06 29.48 19.25
N LEU A 5 44.78 28.76 18.17
CA LEU A 5 43.65 29.04 17.28
C LEU A 5 42.36 28.51 17.90
N HIS A 6 41.41 29.41 18.20
CA HIS A 6 40.07 29.09 18.64
C HIS A 6 39.21 28.69 17.43
N TYR A 7 38.73 27.46 17.39
CA TYR A 7 37.75 27.00 16.41
C TYR A 7 36.34 27.20 16.97
N SER A 8 35.64 28.20 16.45
CA SER A 8 34.20 28.38 16.68
C SER A 8 33.44 27.34 15.85
N ALA A 9 32.92 26.31 16.50
CA ALA A 9 32.00 25.36 15.87
C ALA A 9 30.63 26.03 15.69
N ILE A 10 30.30 26.42 14.46
CA ILE A 10 28.94 26.79 14.08
C ILE A 10 28.16 25.49 13.95
N ALA A 11 27.36 25.16 14.97
CA ALA A 11 26.38 24.11 14.88
C ALA A 11 25.25 24.56 13.95
N LEU A 12 25.33 24.18 12.68
CA LEU A 12 24.21 24.25 11.74
C LEU A 12 23.15 23.26 12.21
N GLY A 13 22.12 23.77 12.90
CA GLY A 13 20.92 23.02 13.23
C GLY A 13 20.20 22.62 11.94
N ALA A 14 20.26 21.33 11.59
CA ALA A 14 19.44 20.78 10.53
C ALA A 14 17.97 20.81 10.99
N LEU A 15 17.17 21.67 10.36
CA LEU A 15 15.72 21.66 10.50
C LEU A 15 15.20 20.38 9.83
N VAL A 16 14.90 19.36 10.63
CA VAL A 16 14.19 18.16 10.15
C VAL A 16 12.74 18.55 9.96
N ILE A 17 12.35 18.83 8.71
CA ILE A 17 10.94 18.97 8.34
C ILE A 17 10.34 17.57 8.36
N THR A 18 9.58 17.25 9.41
CA THR A 18 8.82 16.00 9.48
C THR A 18 7.59 16.13 8.59
N THR A 19 7.66 15.65 7.35
CA THR A 19 6.46 15.46 6.53
C THR A 19 5.73 14.24 7.06
N ASN A 20 4.55 14.42 7.68
CA ASN A 20 3.68 13.29 7.98
C ASN A 20 3.28 12.63 6.64
N PRO A 21 3.48 11.31 6.47
CA PRO A 21 3.02 10.64 5.26
C PRO A 21 1.50 10.78 5.17
N ILE A 22 1.00 11.24 4.02
CA ILE A 22 -0.44 11.33 3.77
C ILE A 22 -0.97 9.90 3.73
N SER A 23 -2.01 9.60 4.52
CA SER A 23 -2.56 8.24 4.55
C SER A 23 -3.42 7.96 3.31
N ALA A 24 -3.58 6.68 2.96
CA ALA A 24 -4.51 6.29 1.90
C ALA A 24 -5.96 6.72 2.19
N GLN A 25 -6.33 6.82 3.47
CA GLN A 25 -7.64 7.33 3.88
C GLN A 25 -7.79 8.82 3.56
N ASP A 26 -6.73 9.62 3.77
CA ASP A 26 -6.75 11.05 3.45
C ASP A 26 -6.84 11.30 1.93
N LEU A 27 -6.28 10.39 1.11
CA LEU A 27 -6.24 10.52 -0.34
C LEU A 27 -7.48 9.95 -1.04
N TYR A 28 -7.95 8.79 -0.59
CA TYR A 28 -8.96 7.99 -1.26
C TYR A 28 -10.26 7.85 -0.44
N GLY A 29 -10.34 8.47 0.73
CA GLY A 29 -11.52 8.46 1.59
C GLY A 29 -11.89 7.04 2.02
N SER A 30 -13.16 6.68 1.78
CA SER A 30 -13.70 5.37 2.16
C SER A 30 -13.00 4.20 1.44
N VAL A 31 -12.45 4.40 0.23
CA VAL A 31 -11.62 3.39 -0.44
C VAL A 31 -10.36 3.09 0.38
N GLY A 32 -9.70 4.12 0.92
CA GLY A 32 -8.52 3.97 1.76
C GLY A 32 -8.82 3.26 3.09
N GLU A 33 -9.97 3.53 3.68
CA GLU A 33 -10.46 2.82 4.88
C GLU A 33 -10.64 1.32 4.59
N ARG A 34 -11.32 0.98 3.50
CA ARG A 34 -11.48 -0.41 3.05
C ARG A 34 -10.13 -1.08 2.79
N TRP A 35 -9.15 -0.34 2.25
CA TRP A 35 -7.81 -0.88 2.08
C TRP A 35 -7.13 -1.24 3.40
N ALA A 36 -7.26 -0.38 4.41
CA ALA A 36 -6.71 -0.61 5.73
C ALA A 36 -7.37 -1.82 6.41
N ASN A 37 -8.70 -1.94 6.33
CA ASN A 37 -9.43 -3.09 6.87
C ASN A 37 -9.03 -4.39 6.19
N GLY A 38 -8.97 -4.41 4.85
CA GLY A 38 -8.52 -5.59 4.11
C GLY A 38 -7.11 -6.02 4.50
N ALA A 39 -6.19 -5.06 4.66
CA ALA A 39 -4.82 -5.37 5.10
C ALA A 39 -4.77 -5.96 6.51
N ASN A 40 -5.63 -5.51 7.43
CA ASN A 40 -5.73 -6.10 8.77
C ASN A 40 -6.23 -7.55 8.71
N PHE A 41 -7.15 -7.87 7.80
CA PHE A 41 -7.61 -9.24 7.59
C PHE A 41 -6.53 -10.14 6.97
N GLU A 42 -5.75 -9.63 6.00
CA GLU A 42 -4.59 -10.36 5.46
C GLU A 42 -3.55 -10.67 6.54
N GLN A 43 -3.33 -9.75 7.49
CA GLN A 43 -2.37 -9.95 8.59
C GLN A 43 -2.72 -11.14 9.49
N ILE A 44 -4.00 -11.50 9.60
CA ILE A 44 -4.46 -12.64 10.40
C ILE A 44 -4.81 -13.87 9.54
N GLY A 45 -4.57 -13.81 8.22
CA GLY A 45 -4.86 -14.89 7.28
C GLY A 45 -6.32 -15.02 6.87
N ASP A 46 -7.17 -14.06 7.23
CA ASP A 46 -8.59 -14.03 6.81
C ASP A 46 -8.72 -13.39 5.42
N PHE A 47 -8.28 -14.10 4.39
CA PHE A 47 -8.31 -13.59 3.03
C PHE A 47 -9.74 -13.44 2.47
N ASP A 48 -10.72 -14.17 3.01
CA ASP A 48 -12.13 -14.03 2.60
C ASP A 48 -12.67 -12.65 2.98
N SER A 49 -12.45 -12.25 4.24
CA SER A 49 -12.82 -10.90 4.71
C SER A 49 -12.02 -9.81 4.00
N ALA A 50 -10.72 -10.04 3.74
CA ALA A 50 -9.90 -9.10 2.97
C ALA A 50 -10.44 -8.86 1.55
N ILE A 51 -10.77 -9.93 0.82
CA ILE A 51 -11.38 -9.87 -0.51
C ILE A 51 -12.71 -9.11 -0.47
N SER A 52 -13.52 -9.33 0.57
CA SER A 52 -14.78 -8.59 0.74
C SER A 52 -14.55 -7.08 0.87
N GLU A 53 -13.62 -6.65 1.73
CA GLU A 53 -13.27 -5.24 1.90
C GLU A 53 -12.77 -4.61 0.60
N TYR A 54 -11.94 -5.32 -0.17
CA TYR A 54 -11.45 -4.79 -1.44
C TYR A 54 -12.52 -4.76 -2.54
N ARG A 55 -13.49 -5.67 -2.54
CA ARG A 55 -14.65 -5.57 -3.44
C ARG A 55 -15.49 -4.33 -3.11
N ASP A 56 -15.69 -4.06 -1.83
CA ASP A 56 -16.38 -2.85 -1.39
C ASP A 56 -15.60 -1.57 -1.76
N ALA A 57 -14.28 -1.58 -1.62
CA ALA A 57 -13.42 -0.50 -2.09
C ALA A 57 -13.63 -0.21 -3.59
N LEU A 58 -13.78 -1.24 -4.41
CA LEU A 58 -14.00 -1.08 -5.86
C LEU A 58 -15.36 -0.45 -6.15
N ASN A 59 -16.40 -0.84 -5.40
CA ASN A 59 -17.73 -0.25 -5.50
C ASN A 59 -17.75 1.22 -5.07
N GLN A 60 -16.97 1.57 -4.04
CA GLN A 60 -16.89 2.93 -3.52
C GLN A 60 -16.08 3.88 -4.41
N ASN A 61 -15.27 3.36 -5.33
CA ASN A 61 -14.43 4.17 -6.21
C ASN A 61 -15.23 5.23 -7.02
N ILE A 62 -16.53 5.01 -7.26
CA ILE A 62 -17.40 5.99 -7.92
C ILE A 62 -17.49 7.33 -7.17
N SER A 63 -17.23 7.37 -5.86
CA SER A 63 -17.26 8.61 -5.08
C SER A 63 -16.02 9.50 -5.31
N ILE A 64 -14.97 8.99 -5.97
CA ILE A 64 -13.76 9.76 -6.25
C ILE A 64 -13.99 10.62 -7.50
N THR A 65 -14.04 11.94 -7.29
CA THR A 65 -14.36 12.92 -8.34
C THR A 65 -13.16 13.24 -9.22
N ASN A 66 -11.96 13.28 -8.65
CA ASN A 66 -10.72 13.48 -9.41
C ASN A 66 -10.46 12.22 -10.27
N PRO A 67 -10.41 12.34 -11.62
CA PRO A 67 -10.30 11.19 -12.50
C PRO A 67 -8.97 10.43 -12.33
N THR A 68 -7.87 11.14 -12.13
CA THR A 68 -6.55 10.52 -11.89
C THR A 68 -6.56 9.72 -10.58
N LEU A 69 -7.05 10.32 -9.48
CA LEU A 69 -7.14 9.60 -8.21
C LEU A 69 -8.11 8.42 -8.29
N ARG A 70 -9.19 8.53 -9.05
CA ARG A 70 -10.16 7.44 -9.26
C ARG A 70 -9.52 6.28 -10.02
N ASP A 71 -8.73 6.55 -11.05
CA ASP A 71 -7.99 5.52 -11.80
C ASP A 71 -6.96 4.84 -10.91
N CYS A 72 -6.18 5.61 -10.14
CA CYS A 72 -5.20 5.09 -9.19
C CYS A 72 -5.86 4.23 -8.09
N ALA A 73 -6.96 4.71 -7.50
CA ALA A 73 -7.74 3.97 -6.52
C ALA A 73 -8.35 2.69 -7.12
N ARG A 74 -8.82 2.74 -8.38
CA ARG A 74 -9.34 1.56 -9.07
C ARG A 74 -8.27 0.49 -9.16
N GLN A 75 -7.11 0.86 -9.69
CA GLN A 75 -6.04 -0.09 -9.92
C GLN A 75 -5.48 -0.60 -8.60
N GLY A 76 -5.19 0.27 -7.64
CA GLY A 76 -4.69 -0.12 -6.34
C GLY A 76 -5.63 -1.09 -5.63
N THR A 77 -6.94 -0.99 -5.88
CA THR A 77 -7.94 -1.96 -5.40
C THR A 77 -7.88 -3.28 -6.16
N ILE A 78 -7.78 -3.26 -7.49
CA ILE A 78 -7.65 -4.47 -8.32
C ILE A 78 -6.39 -5.26 -7.93
N ALA A 79 -5.25 -4.58 -7.78
CA ALA A 79 -4.01 -5.21 -7.37
C ALA A 79 -4.11 -5.87 -5.98
N ARG A 80 -4.82 -5.23 -5.03
CA ARG A 80 -5.09 -5.81 -3.71
C ARG A 80 -6.04 -7.01 -3.77
N LEU A 81 -7.06 -6.97 -4.64
CA LEU A 81 -7.93 -8.13 -4.89
C LEU A 81 -7.14 -9.31 -5.44
N GLU A 82 -6.27 -9.09 -6.41
CA GLU A 82 -5.40 -10.14 -6.96
C GLU A 82 -4.46 -10.70 -5.90
N GLY A 83 -3.83 -9.82 -5.10
CA GLY A 83 -3.02 -10.19 -3.94
C GLY A 83 -3.76 -11.08 -2.95
N ALA A 84 -4.88 -10.60 -2.41
CA ALA A 84 -5.65 -11.37 -1.44
C ALA A 84 -6.17 -12.69 -2.01
N THR A 85 -6.52 -12.74 -3.31
CA THR A 85 -6.90 -13.99 -3.99
C THR A 85 -5.73 -14.99 -4.04
N ALA A 86 -4.51 -14.53 -4.32
CA ALA A 86 -3.32 -15.38 -4.29
C ALA A 86 -3.03 -15.93 -2.87
N GLY A 87 -3.18 -15.08 -1.85
CA GLY A 87 -3.07 -15.49 -0.44
C GLY A 87 -4.14 -16.52 -0.05
N GLN A 88 -5.39 -16.30 -0.46
CA GLN A 88 -6.50 -17.23 -0.25
C GLN A 88 -6.21 -18.60 -0.88
N HIS A 89 -5.78 -18.63 -2.14
CA HIS A 89 -5.41 -19.87 -2.83
C HIS A 89 -4.28 -20.62 -2.11
N TYR A 90 -3.31 -19.88 -1.55
CA TYR A 90 -2.25 -20.49 -0.76
C TYR A 90 -2.81 -21.18 0.50
N ILE A 91 -3.63 -20.48 1.29
CA ILE A 91 -4.25 -21.05 2.50
C ILE A 91 -5.12 -22.26 2.16
N GLN A 92 -5.88 -22.22 1.07
CA GLN A 92 -6.69 -23.34 0.62
C GLN A 92 -5.85 -24.57 0.25
N SER A 93 -4.62 -24.36 -0.23
CA SER A 93 -3.72 -25.44 -0.67
C SER A 93 -2.90 -26.04 0.47
N TYR A 94 -2.49 -25.22 1.45
CA TYR A 94 -1.51 -25.61 2.47
C TYR A 94 -2.05 -25.57 3.91
N GLY A 95 -3.29 -25.10 4.10
CA GLY A 95 -3.92 -24.95 5.40
C GLY A 95 -3.64 -23.61 6.09
N ASN A 96 -4.18 -23.44 7.30
CA ASN A 96 -4.13 -22.18 8.04
C ASN A 96 -3.19 -22.22 9.26
N SER A 97 -1.99 -22.76 9.09
CA SER A 97 -0.95 -22.68 10.12
C SER A 97 -0.28 -21.30 10.13
N PRO A 98 0.37 -20.86 11.22
CA PRO A 98 1.11 -19.59 11.24
C PRO A 98 2.14 -19.45 10.11
N ASP A 99 2.85 -20.53 9.79
CA ASP A 99 3.80 -20.56 8.68
C ASP A 99 3.10 -20.40 7.32
N SER A 100 1.94 -21.03 7.15
CA SER A 100 1.13 -20.91 5.93
C SER A 100 0.53 -19.51 5.78
N VAL A 101 0.11 -18.88 6.88
CA VAL A 101 -0.35 -17.48 6.88
C VAL A 101 0.75 -16.54 6.43
N LYS A 102 1.97 -16.70 6.96
CA LYS A 102 3.12 -15.89 6.53
C LYS A 102 3.45 -16.09 5.05
N ALA A 103 3.40 -17.33 4.57
CA ALA A 103 3.64 -17.62 3.16
C ALA A 103 2.51 -17.11 2.25
N ALA A 104 1.26 -17.15 2.71
CA ALA A 104 0.11 -16.59 2.00
C ALA A 104 0.19 -15.05 1.92
N GLN A 105 0.62 -14.37 2.99
CA GLN A 105 0.88 -12.93 2.98
C GLN A 105 1.96 -12.57 1.97
N GLN A 106 3.03 -13.38 1.88
CA GLN A 106 4.06 -13.18 0.87
C GLN A 106 3.50 -13.36 -0.55
N ALA A 107 2.72 -14.42 -0.79
CA ALA A 107 2.06 -14.64 -2.08
C ALA A 107 1.14 -13.47 -2.46
N SER A 108 0.39 -12.93 -1.50
CA SER A 108 -0.45 -11.73 -1.68
C SER A 108 0.38 -10.53 -2.10
N GLN A 109 1.46 -10.22 -1.37
CA GLN A 109 2.33 -9.09 -1.69
C GLN A 109 3.02 -9.23 -3.05
N ASP A 110 3.45 -10.42 -3.42
CA ASP A 110 4.12 -10.66 -4.70
C ASP A 110 3.15 -10.48 -5.86
N GLN A 111 1.92 -10.99 -5.75
CA GLN A 111 0.89 -10.79 -6.77
C GLN A 111 0.46 -9.32 -6.85
N PHE A 112 0.33 -8.62 -5.71
CA PHE A 112 0.07 -7.18 -5.70
C PHE A 112 1.14 -6.40 -6.48
N ARG A 113 2.43 -6.68 -6.23
CA ARG A 113 3.54 -6.03 -6.93
C ARG A 113 3.48 -6.29 -8.44
N GLN A 114 3.23 -7.54 -8.83
CA GLN A 114 3.09 -7.90 -10.26
C GLN A 114 1.94 -7.16 -10.93
N ALA A 115 0.79 -7.02 -10.26
CA ALA A 115 -0.36 -6.30 -10.76
C ALA A 115 -0.09 -4.79 -10.91
N MET A 116 0.64 -4.19 -9.97
CA MET A 116 1.06 -2.78 -10.06
C MET A 116 2.09 -2.56 -11.18
N ASP A 117 3.08 -3.44 -11.31
CA ASP A 117 4.06 -3.39 -12.40
C ASP A 117 3.39 -3.52 -13.78
N ALA A 118 2.38 -4.37 -13.90
CA ALA A 118 1.59 -4.53 -15.11
C ALA A 118 0.79 -3.25 -15.43
N PHE A 119 0.22 -2.62 -14.41
CA PHE A 119 -0.49 -1.37 -14.57
C PHE A 119 0.41 -0.24 -15.05
N ASP A 120 1.56 -0.03 -14.41
CA ASP A 120 2.50 1.04 -14.77
C ASP A 120 2.95 0.92 -16.22
N LYS A 121 3.12 -0.32 -16.72
CA LYS A 121 3.39 -0.60 -18.14
C LYS A 121 2.21 -0.26 -19.05
N SER A 122 0.97 -0.50 -18.59
CA SER A 122 -0.25 -0.27 -19.37
C SER A 122 -0.74 1.19 -19.38
N ARG A 123 -0.43 1.94 -18.32
CA ARG A 123 -0.80 3.34 -18.10
C ARG A 123 0.44 4.18 -17.78
N PRO A 124 1.39 4.31 -18.71
CA PRO A 124 2.58 5.11 -18.49
C PRO A 124 2.27 6.59 -18.24
N ASP A 125 1.07 7.06 -18.62
CA ASP A 125 0.55 8.38 -18.30
C ASP A 125 0.26 8.57 -16.80
N LEU A 126 0.01 7.47 -16.09
CA LEU A 126 -0.25 7.46 -14.64
C LEU A 126 0.93 6.94 -13.82
N ALA A 127 1.96 6.38 -14.46
CA ALA A 127 3.17 5.96 -13.77
C ALA A 127 3.78 7.14 -13.00
N ASN A 128 4.03 6.96 -11.71
CA ASN A 128 4.47 8.01 -10.76
C ASN A 128 3.47 9.14 -10.48
N SER A 129 2.24 9.06 -11.00
CA SER A 129 1.16 10.03 -10.70
C SER A 129 0.20 9.52 -9.63
N CYS A 130 0.20 8.22 -9.36
CA CYS A 130 -0.54 7.64 -8.25
C CYS A 130 0.22 7.87 -6.94
N PRO A 131 -0.39 8.54 -5.94
CA PRO A 131 0.21 8.74 -4.63
C PRO A 131 0.22 7.47 -3.78
#